data_AF-A0A8J7ZA89-F1
#
_entry.id   AF-A0A8J7ZA89-F1
#
_cell.length_a   1.000
_cell.length_b   1.000
_cell.length_c   1.000
_cell.angle_alpha   90.00
_cell.angle_beta   90.00
_cell.angle_gamma   90.00
#
_symmetry.space_group_name_H-M   'P 1'
#
loop_
_entity.id
_entity.type
_entity.pdbx_description
1 polymer ?
#
loop_
_entity_poly.entity_id
_entity_poly.type
_entity_poly.pdbx_seq_one_letter_code
_entity_poly.pdbx_strand_id
1 'polypeptide(L)' 'MIVARKRSLRLKAEGKKKSALEKFETGDFRGAKIDLLDARQLIQDALKLVRSLGERGTGERSIQDDIEDLWRKITKNEKD' A
#
# COMPACT_ATOMS: atom_id res chain seq x y z
N MET A 1 -0.02 -8.32 21.51
CA MET A 1 -0.42 -8.89 20.21
C MET A 1 -0.79 -7.84 19.14
N ILE A 2 -1.39 -6.68 19.48
CA ILE A 2 -1.84 -5.69 18.48
C ILE A 2 -0.67 -4.99 17.74
N VAL A 3 0.42 -4.64 18.44
CA VAL A 3 1.59 -3.99 17.83
C VAL A 3 2.26 -4.89 16.78
N ALA A 4 2.39 -6.19 17.06
CA ALA A 4 2.93 -7.17 16.11
C ALA A 4 2.02 -7.30 14.87
N ARG A 5 0.70 -7.31 15.06
CA ARG A 5 -0.28 -7.35 13.96
C ARG A 5 -0.18 -6.09 13.09
N LYS A 6 -0.11 -4.90 13.69
CA LYS A 6 0.12 -3.63 12.99
C LYS A 6 1.38 -3.69 12.13
N ARG A 7 2.51 -4.12 12.71
CA ARG A 7 3.79 -4.25 11.99
C ARG A 7 3.68 -5.25 10.84
N SER A 8 3.02 -6.38 11.04
CA SER A 8 2.83 -7.39 10.00
C SER A 8 2.00 -6.85 8.82
N LEU A 9 0.90 -6.14 9.09
CA LEU A 9 0.09 -5.50 8.05
C LEU A 9 0.91 -4.48 7.25
N ARG A 10 1.71 -3.67 7.93
CA ARG A 10 2.60 -2.69 7.29
C ARG A 10 3.59 -3.36 6.34
N LEU A 11 4.29 -4.39 6.81
CA LEU A 11 5.26 -5.12 5.99
C LEU A 11 4.61 -5.79 4.78
N LYS A 12 3.39 -6.34 4.94
CA LYS A 12 2.63 -6.89 3.81
C LYS A 12 2.22 -5.82 2.80
N ALA A 13 1.80 -4.64 3.28
CA ALA A 13 1.45 -3.52 2.41
C ALA A 13 2.67 -3.02 1.62
N GLU A 14 3.83 -2.89 2.26
CA GLU A 14 5.10 -2.55 1.61
C GLU A 14 5.49 -3.58 0.55
N GLY A 15 5.38 -4.88 0.87
CA GLY A 15 5.66 -5.95 -0.09
C GLY A 15 4.74 -5.91 -1.31
N LYS A 16 3.44 -5.69 -1.10
CA LYS A 16 2.46 -5.56 -2.19
C LYS A 16 2.69 -4.31 -3.03
N LYS A 17 3.03 -3.17 -2.41
CA LYS A 17 3.43 -1.95 -3.12
C LYS A 17 4.65 -2.20 -4.01
N LYS A 18 5.66 -2.91 -3.49
CA LYS A 18 6.87 -3.25 -4.27
C LYS A 18 6.55 -4.14 -5.47
N SER A 19 5.76 -5.20 -5.26
CA SER A 19 5.28 -6.07 -6.34
C SER A 19 4.51 -5.29 -7.40
N ALA A 20 3.67 -4.33 -6.99
CA ALA A 20 2.96 -3.47 -7.92
C ALA A 20 3.90 -2.57 -8.75
N LEU A 21 4.95 -2.03 -8.12
CA LEU A 21 5.97 -1.23 -8.82
C LEU A 21 6.71 -2.08 -9.87
N GLU A 22 7.17 -3.28 -9.49
CA GLU A 22 7.84 -4.20 -10.41
C GLU A 22 6.94 -4.54 -11.60
N LYS A 23 5.66 -4.84 -11.36
CA LYS A 23 4.69 -5.09 -12.43
C LYS A 23 4.46 -3.88 -13.32
N PHE A 24 4.33 -2.70 -12.73
CA PHE A 24 4.20 -1.45 -13.48
C PHE A 24 5.41 -1.21 -14.40
N GLU A 25 6.64 -1.43 -13.90
CA GLU A 25 7.88 -1.29 -14.66
C GLU A 25 7.97 -2.30 -15.82
N THR A 26 7.38 -3.49 -15.66
CA THR A 26 7.27 -4.50 -16.73
C THR A 26 6.09 -4.30 -17.69
N GLY A 27 5.24 -3.29 -17.45
CA GLY A 27 4.05 -3.01 -18.27
C GLY A 27 2.79 -3.80 -17.89
N ASP A 28 2.82 -4.63 -16.84
CA ASP A 28 1.62 -5.31 -16.31
C ASP A 28 0.79 -4.36 -15.42
N PHE A 29 0.09 -3.41 -16.07
CA PHE A 29 -0.73 -2.42 -15.37
C PHE A 29 -1.89 -3.04 -14.58
N ARG A 30 -2.48 -4.13 -15.09
CA ARG A 30 -3.60 -4.81 -14.42
C ARG A 30 -3.14 -5.51 -13.15
N GLY A 31 -2.04 -6.25 -13.22
CA GLY A 31 -1.45 -6.90 -12.05
C GLY A 31 -0.93 -5.88 -11.04
N ALA A 32 -0.34 -4.78 -11.50
CA ALA A 32 0.08 -3.68 -10.63
C ALA A 32 -1.09 -3.07 -9.85
N LYS A 33 -2.24 -2.82 -10.50
CA LYS A 33 -3.45 -2.33 -9.82
C LYS A 33 -3.98 -3.32 -8.79
N ILE A 34 -4.01 -4.61 -9.10
CA ILE A 34 -4.48 -5.63 -8.15
C ILE A 34 -3.61 -5.61 -6.89
N ASP A 35 -2.28 -5.61 -7.05
CA ASP A 35 -1.38 -5.56 -5.90
C ASP A 35 -1.48 -4.24 -5.12
N LEU A 36 -1.74 -3.11 -5.79
CA LEU A 36 -1.99 -1.85 -5.09
C LEU A 36 -3.30 -1.84 -4.31
N LEU A 37 -4.37 -2.48 -4.81
CA LEU A 37 -5.62 -2.61 -4.05
C LEU A 37 -5.39 -3.43 -2.78
N ASP A 38 -4.64 -4.53 -2.87
CA ASP A 38 -4.24 -5.33 -1.71
C ASP A 38 -3.41 -4.48 -0.73
N ALA A 39 -2.40 -3.76 -1.23
CA ALA A 39 -1.55 -2.89 -0.41
C ALA A 39 -2.39 -1.83 0.33
N ARG A 40 -3.36 -1.23 -0.37
CA ARG A 40 -4.27 -0.21 0.18
C ARG A 40 -5.15 -0.78 1.29
N GLN A 41 -5.69 -1.98 1.09
CA GLN A 41 -6.51 -2.62 2.13
C GLN A 41 -5.68 -2.91 3.38
N LEU A 42 -4.48 -3.45 3.21
CA LEU A 42 -3.56 -3.77 4.30
C LEU A 42 -3.15 -2.53 5.10
N ILE A 43 -2.85 -1.41 4.42
CA ILE A 43 -2.43 -0.18 5.11
C ILE A 43 -3.61 0.48 5.82
N GLN A 44 -4.82 0.42 5.26
CA GLN A 44 -6.03 0.89 5.94
C GLN A 44 -6.31 0.10 7.21
N ASP A 45 -6.11 -1.22 7.19
CA ASP A 45 -6.26 -2.04 8.38
C ASP A 45 -5.16 -1.76 9.42
N ALA A 46 -3.92 -1.49 8.99
CA ALA A 46 -2.86 -1.02 9.88
C ALA A 46 -3.21 0.34 10.53
N LEU A 47 -3.77 1.28 9.76
CA LEU A 47 -4.21 2.59 10.26
C LEU A 47 -5.38 2.49 11.25
N LYS A 48 -6.31 1.55 11.07
CA LYS A 48 -7.34 1.27 12.08
C LYS A 48 -6.70 0.83 13.40
N LEU A 49 -5.67 -0.01 13.35
CA LEU A 49 -4.94 -0.43 14.56
C LEU A 49 -4.16 0.73 15.19
N VAL A 50 -3.48 1.55 14.40
CA VAL A 50 -2.83 2.80 14.86
C VAL A 50 -3.83 3.65 15.66
N ARG A 51 -5.03 3.88 15.11
CA ARG A 51 -6.07 4.68 15.77
C ARG A 51 -6.52 4.04 17.09
N SER A 52 -6.71 2.72 17.11
CA SER A 52 -7.06 2.01 18.36
C SER A 52 -5.99 2.08 19.44
N LEU A 53 -4.73 2.27 19.05
CA LEU A 53 -3.58 2.40 19.96
C LEU A 53 -3.34 3.85 20.40
N GLY A 54 -4.10 4.83 19.88
CA GLY A 54 -3.88 6.26 20.14
C GLY A 54 -2.59 6.82 19.51
N GLU A 55 -2.04 6.12 18.52
CA GLU A 55 -0.79 6.50 17.86
C GLU A 55 -1.02 7.47 16.70
N ARG A 56 0.05 8.19 16.30
CA ARG A 56 0.03 9.06 15.11
C ARG A 56 0.13 8.29 13.79
N GLY A 57 0.74 7.11 13.75
CA GLY A 57 0.88 6.28 12.54
C GLY A 57 1.47 7.00 11.32
N THR A 58 2.53 7.78 11.53
CA THR A 58 3.21 8.52 10.45
C THR A 58 3.77 7.58 9.38
N GLY A 59 4.30 6.42 9.78
CA GLY A 59 4.80 5.41 8.85
C GLY A 59 3.68 4.81 7.98
N GLU A 60 2.54 4.50 8.56
CA GLU A 60 1.41 3.96 7.81
C GLU A 60 0.81 4.99 6.82
N ARG A 61 0.78 6.27 7.20
CA ARG A 61 0.35 7.35 6.29
C ARG A 61 1.30 7.52 5.11
N SER A 62 2.61 7.54 5.35
CA SER A 62 3.60 7.63 4.27
C SER A 62 3.46 6.49 3.26
N ILE A 63 3.17 5.27 3.73
CA ILE A 63 2.94 4.13 2.82
C ILE A 63 1.63 4.29 2.05
N GLN A 64 0.58 4.84 2.69
CA GLN A 64 -0.67 5.14 2.01
C GLN A 64 -0.45 6.18 0.90
N ASP A 65 0.31 7.25 1.17
CA ASP A 65 0.62 8.28 0.19
C ASP A 65 1.40 7.69 -1.00
N ASP A 66 2.42 6.87 -0.75
CA ASP A 66 3.17 6.18 -1.80
C ASP A 66 2.27 5.27 -2.68
N ILE A 67 1.30 4.59 -2.07
CA ILE A 67 0.33 3.73 -2.78
C ILE A 67 -0.54 4.59 -3.70
N GLU A 68 -1.03 5.73 -3.22
CA GLU A 68 -1.86 6.65 -3.99
C GLU A 68 -1.07 7.28 -5.15
N ASP A 69 0.19 7.64 -4.92
CA ASP A 69 1.07 8.16 -5.96
C ASP A 69 1.35 7.13 -7.05
N LEU A 70 1.65 5.88 -6.68
CA LEU A 70 1.86 4.82 -7.66
C LEU A 70 0.56 4.52 -8.44
N TRP A 71 -0.60 4.56 -7.79
CA TRP A 71 -1.89 4.39 -8.45
C TRP A 71 -2.13 5.45 -9.53
N ARG A 72 -1.83 6.71 -9.22
CA ARG A 72 -1.94 7.83 -10.19
C ARG A 72 -1.02 7.62 -11.38
N LYS A 73 0.23 7.18 -11.14
CA LYS A 73 1.20 6.87 -12.20
C LYS A 73 0.69 5.76 -13.11
N ILE A 74 0.24 4.63 -12.56
CA ILE A 74 -0.29 3.52 -13.35
C ILE A 74 -1.50 3.95 -14.17
N THR A 75 -2.45 4.66 -13.55
CA THR A 75 -3.69 5.10 -14.24
C THR A 75 -3.41 6.10 -15.35
N LYS A 76 -2.36 6.92 -15.22
CA LYS A 76 -1.94 7.84 -16.27
C LYS A 76 -1.36 7.07 -17.46
N ASN A 77 -0.42 6.15 -17.22
CA ASN A 77 0.27 5.41 -18.28
C ASN A 77 -0.61 4.36 -18.97
N GLU A 78 -1.68 3.88 -18.34
CA GLU A 78 -2.63 2.96 -19.01
C GLU A 78 -3.49 3.66 -20.08
N LYS A 79 -3.60 4.99 -20.02
CA LYS A 79 -4.42 5.80 -20.94
C LYS A 79 -3.63 6.38 -22.12
N ASP A 80 -2.31 6.36 -22.03
CA ASP A 80 -1.38 6.78 -23.10
C ASP A 80 -1.09 5.59 -24.03
#